data_AF-A0AAW5I1E6-F1
#
_entry.id   AF-A0AAW5I1E6-F1
#
_cell.length_a   1.000
_cell.length_b   1.000
_cell.length_c   1.000
_cell.angle_alpha   90.00
_cell.angle_beta   90.00
_cell.angle_gamma   90.00
#
_symmetry.space_group_name_H-M   'P 1'
#
loop_
_entity.id
_entity.type
_entity.pdbx_description
1 polymer ?
#
loop_
_entity_poly.entity_id
_entity_poly.type
_entity_poly.pdbx_seq_one_letter_code
_entity_poly.pdbx_strand_id
1 'polypeptide(L)'
;MRITYIYIVCLLIVTFSLLGCRGTTDFTDENRPPVHSKRILISYIVSSNEFLPNVHPCADIFINQHLSDMHDYGMCFGNKSNTINQNFDFKSLYLLTGGNEQISFYGDSCQYLAGHDTDYIVAMRLCATHNVNGDFDTSDKFTGGFHGYNSETSGNFSPTMYEISKKVYADGVELLPNTSVYADSVKVIVENLIQGSNTEKIDGTGRYIMKQVIILTCSGGDYNIDINLIPLEDVLLYQVNGLCFYNDFDMIQFLGSEKDNNAYNKAQVVRADKNVYAIRQFNSKYYFDVFMDLKYGLGTCNFNDDSYNASSESANKSYFNLISKRDGVLVPKDSVVSFRGGYRFGINTTN
;
A
#
# COMPACT_ATOMS: atom_id res chain seq x y z
N MET A 1 38.11 54.83 12.64
CA MET A 1 38.22 53.37 12.74
C MET A 1 36.83 52.77 12.60
N ARG A 2 36.44 52.38 11.39
CA ARG A 2 35.26 51.60 11.05
C ARG A 2 35.62 50.83 9.78
N ILE A 3 35.74 49.51 9.93
CA ILE A 3 36.05 48.58 8.85
C ILE A 3 34.69 48.23 8.22
N THR A 4 34.52 48.56 6.94
CA THR A 4 33.34 48.19 6.17
C THR A 4 33.74 47.05 5.25
N TYR A 5 33.21 45.85 5.51
CA TYR A 5 33.39 44.68 4.66
C TYR A 5 32.55 44.82 3.39
N ILE A 6 33.22 44.76 2.23
CA ILE A 6 32.59 44.64 0.92
C ILE A 6 32.39 43.14 0.66
N TYR A 7 31.14 42.68 0.64
CA TYR A 7 30.79 41.34 0.16
C TYR A 7 30.65 41.37 -1.37
N ILE A 8 31.53 40.64 -2.06
CA ILE A 8 31.43 40.36 -3.49
C ILE A 8 30.40 39.25 -3.67
N VAL A 9 29.28 39.56 -4.31
CA VAL A 9 28.27 38.59 -4.76
C VAL A 9 28.66 38.12 -6.15
N CYS A 10 29.17 36.89 -6.27
CA CYS A 10 29.35 36.22 -7.56
C CYS A 10 28.00 35.65 -8.03
N LEU A 11 27.41 36.30 -9.03
CA LEU A 11 26.25 35.83 -9.77
C LEU A 11 26.69 34.75 -10.76
N LEU A 12 26.41 33.48 -10.48
CA LEU A 12 26.61 32.38 -11.42
C LEU A 12 25.35 32.22 -12.26
N ILE A 13 25.37 32.82 -13.46
CA ILE A 13 24.38 32.59 -14.51
C ILE A 13 24.76 31.27 -15.19
N VAL A 14 24.03 30.20 -14.89
CA VAL A 14 24.09 28.96 -15.67
C VAL A 14 22.99 29.01 -16.71
N THR A 15 23.39 29.22 -17.95
CA THR A 15 22.56 29.14 -19.15
C THR A 15 22.10 27.69 -19.37
N PHE A 16 20.81 27.42 -19.22
CA PHE A 16 20.20 26.19 -19.73
C PHE A 16 20.01 26.32 -21.25
N SER A 17 20.80 25.57 -22.00
CA SER A 17 20.58 25.36 -23.43
C SER A 17 19.41 24.41 -23.65
N LEU A 18 18.34 24.95 -24.22
CA LEU A 18 17.27 24.21 -24.90
C LEU A 18 17.81 23.65 -26.22
N LEU A 19 17.74 22.33 -26.40
CA LEU A 19 17.72 21.54 -27.65
C LEU A 19 17.73 20.05 -27.23
N GLY A 20 16.82 19.17 -27.60
CA GLY A 20 15.69 19.27 -28.51
C GLY A 20 14.74 18.06 -28.36
N CYS A 21 13.59 18.15 -29.03
CA CYS A 21 12.62 17.07 -29.18
C CYS A 21 13.12 15.95 -30.12
N ARG A 22 12.74 14.72 -29.75
CA ARG A 22 12.42 13.50 -30.55
C ARG A 22 13.26 12.29 -30.18
N GLY A 23 12.55 11.21 -29.87
CA GLY A 23 13.04 9.84 -29.93
C GLY A 23 12.32 8.95 -28.92
N THR A 24 11.30 8.23 -29.37
CA THR A 24 10.99 6.90 -28.82
C THR A 24 12.27 6.09 -28.86
N THR A 25 12.92 5.87 -27.72
CA THR A 25 14.14 5.06 -27.66
C THR A 25 13.75 3.60 -27.56
N ASP A 26 13.92 2.89 -28.68
CA ASP A 26 14.23 1.48 -28.68
C ASP A 26 15.37 1.20 -27.70
N PHE A 27 15.21 0.16 -26.88
CA PHE A 27 16.22 -0.29 -25.94
C PHE A 27 17.42 -0.86 -26.70
N THR A 28 18.51 -0.10 -26.79
CA THR A 28 19.82 -0.65 -27.18
C THR A 28 20.51 -1.23 -25.94
N ASP A 29 20.99 -2.46 -26.09
CA ASP A 29 21.59 -3.40 -25.13
C ASP A 29 22.80 -2.87 -24.30
N GLU A 30 23.29 -1.64 -24.56
CA GLU A 30 24.59 -1.18 -24.08
C GLU A 30 24.61 -0.58 -22.65
N ASN A 31 23.45 -0.44 -22.00
CA ASN A 31 23.36 -0.01 -20.59
C ASN A 31 22.80 -1.10 -19.65
N ARG A 32 22.75 -2.36 -20.11
CA ARG A 32 22.25 -3.48 -19.31
C ARG A 32 23.23 -3.81 -18.18
N PRO A 33 22.88 -3.63 -16.90
CA PRO A 33 23.72 -4.12 -15.82
C PRO A 33 23.81 -5.65 -15.91
N PRO A 34 24.93 -6.26 -15.48
CA PRO A 34 25.11 -7.70 -15.56
C PRO A 34 23.97 -8.44 -14.85
N VAL A 35 23.64 -9.64 -15.35
CA VAL A 35 22.58 -10.57 -14.90
C VAL A 35 22.63 -10.92 -13.39
N HIS A 36 23.67 -10.47 -12.68
CA HIS A 36 23.84 -10.61 -11.22
C HIS A 36 23.59 -9.33 -10.42
N SER A 37 23.04 -8.28 -11.03
CA SER A 37 22.72 -7.06 -10.29
C SER A 37 21.51 -7.32 -9.37
N LYS A 38 21.69 -7.17 -8.05
CA LYS A 38 20.61 -7.21 -7.05
C LYS A 38 19.62 -6.04 -7.17
N ARG A 39 19.64 -5.32 -8.30
CA ARG A 39 18.85 -4.11 -8.54
C ARG A 39 17.42 -4.52 -8.83
N ILE A 40 16.51 -3.67 -8.39
CA ILE A 40 15.08 -3.81 -8.53
C ILE A 40 14.69 -3.24 -9.89
N LEU A 41 13.95 -4.01 -10.70
CA LEU A 41 13.31 -3.48 -11.90
C LEU A 41 11.97 -2.86 -11.50
N ILE A 42 11.80 -1.57 -11.75
CA ILE A 42 10.61 -0.81 -11.43
C ILE A 42 9.95 -0.41 -12.75
N SER A 43 8.66 -0.69 -12.92
CA SER A 43 7.88 -0.19 -14.06
C SER A 43 6.68 0.58 -13.55
N TYR A 44 6.57 1.86 -13.93
CA TYR A 44 5.45 2.72 -13.60
C TYR A 44 4.57 2.90 -14.83
N ILE A 45 3.39 2.26 -14.85
CA ILE A 45 2.50 2.20 -16.00
C ILE A 45 1.18 2.89 -15.68
N VAL A 46 0.75 3.82 -16.53
CA VAL A 46 -0.57 4.43 -16.42
C VAL A 46 -1.55 3.80 -17.39
N SER A 47 -2.78 3.60 -16.95
CA SER A 47 -3.87 3.05 -17.75
C SER A 47 -4.38 4.09 -18.75
N SER A 48 -4.74 3.64 -19.96
CA SER A 48 -5.38 4.48 -20.98
C SER A 48 -6.91 4.42 -20.94
N ASN A 49 -7.49 3.48 -20.18
CA ASN A 49 -8.92 3.18 -20.19
C ASN A 49 -9.55 3.10 -18.80
N GLU A 50 -8.77 3.17 -17.73
CA GLU A 50 -9.25 3.15 -16.35
C GLU A 50 -8.88 4.47 -15.66
N PHE A 51 -9.87 5.11 -15.03
CA PHE A 51 -9.73 6.45 -14.48
C PHE A 51 -10.32 6.54 -13.09
N LEU A 52 -9.55 7.14 -12.20
CA LEU A 52 -9.92 7.54 -10.85
C LEU A 52 -11.17 8.42 -10.84
N PRO A 53 -11.87 8.56 -9.70
CA PRO A 53 -13.03 9.43 -9.59
C PRO A 53 -12.79 10.92 -9.97
N ASN A 54 -11.54 11.41 -9.96
CA ASN A 54 -11.12 12.73 -10.47
C ASN A 54 -10.69 12.75 -11.93
N VAL A 55 -10.96 11.70 -12.70
CA VAL A 55 -10.53 11.55 -14.09
C VAL A 55 -9.01 11.47 -14.31
N HIS A 56 -8.19 11.34 -13.27
CA HIS A 56 -6.78 10.96 -13.44
C HIS A 56 -6.67 9.48 -13.80
N PRO A 57 -5.72 9.09 -14.67
CA PRO A 57 -5.57 7.70 -15.04
C PRO A 57 -5.16 6.85 -13.83
N CYS A 58 -5.75 5.68 -13.71
CA CYS A 58 -5.25 4.64 -12.82
C CYS A 58 -3.82 4.29 -13.18
N ALA A 59 -3.03 3.84 -12.21
CA ALA A 59 -1.66 3.46 -12.46
C ALA A 59 -1.21 2.28 -11.62
N ASP A 60 -0.31 1.50 -12.21
CA ASP A 60 0.32 0.33 -11.63
C ASP A 60 1.83 0.53 -11.54
N ILE A 61 2.40 0.14 -10.41
CA ILE A 61 3.83 0.11 -10.15
C ILE A 61 4.22 -1.35 -9.92
N PHE A 62 4.94 -1.90 -10.90
CA PHE A 62 5.53 -3.22 -10.82
C PHE A 62 6.92 -3.09 -10.22
N ILE A 63 7.19 -3.84 -9.15
CA ILE A 63 8.45 -3.84 -8.43
C ILE A 63 8.96 -5.28 -8.45
N ASN A 64 9.93 -5.54 -9.32
CA ASN A 64 10.47 -6.87 -9.61
C ASN A 64 11.83 -7.04 -8.93
N GLN A 65 12.01 -8.19 -8.29
CA GLN A 65 13.19 -8.52 -7.50
C GLN A 65 13.66 -9.94 -7.81
N HIS A 66 14.96 -10.13 -7.61
CA HIS A 66 15.56 -11.45 -7.77
C HIS A 66 15.13 -12.41 -6.66
N LEU A 67 14.77 -13.65 -7.02
CA LEU A 67 14.41 -14.69 -6.06
C LEU A 67 15.45 -15.81 -5.99
N SER A 68 15.88 -16.32 -7.14
CA SER A 68 16.82 -17.43 -7.30
C SER A 68 17.41 -17.44 -8.70
N ASP A 69 18.45 -18.23 -8.95
CA ASP A 69 19.09 -18.36 -10.27
C ASP A 69 18.11 -18.68 -11.43
N MET A 70 16.94 -19.27 -11.13
CA MET A 70 15.94 -19.65 -12.12
C MET A 70 14.68 -18.77 -12.13
N HIS A 71 14.49 -17.90 -11.12
CA HIS A 71 13.25 -17.14 -10.95
C HIS A 71 13.52 -15.74 -10.41
N ASP A 72 12.79 -14.78 -10.96
CA ASP A 72 12.52 -13.52 -10.29
C ASP A 72 11.05 -13.52 -9.82
N TYR A 73 10.70 -12.55 -9.01
CA TYR A 73 9.33 -12.34 -8.57
C TYR A 73 9.00 -10.85 -8.58
N GLY A 74 7.72 -10.52 -8.58
CA GLY A 74 7.30 -9.13 -8.49
C GLY A 74 6.05 -8.96 -7.66
N MET A 75 5.90 -7.76 -7.11
CA MET A 75 4.64 -7.28 -6.58
C MET A 75 4.17 -6.09 -7.40
N CYS A 76 2.87 -6.03 -7.64
CA CYS A 76 2.21 -4.87 -8.24
C CYS A 76 1.47 -4.11 -7.14
N PHE A 77 1.77 -2.81 -7.04
CA PHE A 77 1.00 -1.86 -6.26
C PHE A 77 0.39 -0.83 -7.19
N GLY A 78 -0.89 -0.57 -7.08
CA GLY A 78 -1.57 0.29 -8.03
C GLY A 78 -3.02 0.52 -7.67
N ASN A 79 -3.70 1.28 -8.52
CA ASN A 79 -5.13 1.51 -8.39
C ASN A 79 -5.89 0.23 -8.74
N LYS A 80 -6.77 -0.22 -7.85
CA LYS A 80 -7.67 -1.36 -8.12
C LYS A 80 -8.91 -0.88 -8.87
N SER A 81 -8.86 -0.85 -10.19
CA SER A 81 -9.89 -0.28 -11.07
C SER A 81 -11.30 -0.90 -10.91
N ASN A 82 -11.40 -2.13 -10.41
CA ASN A 82 -12.67 -2.81 -10.15
C ASN A 82 -13.34 -2.40 -8.83
N THR A 83 -12.69 -1.57 -8.02
CA THR A 83 -13.21 -1.10 -6.73
C THR A 83 -13.90 0.24 -6.87
N ILE A 84 -14.86 0.52 -5.98
CA ILE A 84 -15.61 1.79 -6.01
C ILE A 84 -14.67 3.01 -5.88
N ASN A 85 -13.69 2.94 -4.97
CA ASN A 85 -12.76 4.04 -4.73
C ASN A 85 -11.55 4.04 -5.68
N GLN A 86 -11.31 2.93 -6.39
CA GLN A 86 -10.12 2.70 -7.21
C GLN A 86 -8.81 3.00 -6.45
N ASN A 87 -8.80 2.62 -5.17
CA ASN A 87 -7.75 2.95 -4.23
C ASN A 87 -6.39 2.36 -4.64
N PHE A 88 -5.32 3.07 -4.31
CA PHE A 88 -3.95 2.53 -4.39
C PHE A 88 -3.75 1.45 -3.34
N ASP A 89 -3.36 0.25 -3.78
CA ASP A 89 -3.22 -0.91 -2.90
C ASP A 89 -2.29 -1.97 -3.50
N PHE A 90 -1.99 -3.04 -2.75
CA PHE A 90 -1.38 -4.25 -3.32
C PHE A 90 -2.38 -4.93 -4.27
N LYS A 91 -1.98 -5.15 -5.52
CA LYS A 91 -2.80 -5.82 -6.55
C LYS A 91 -2.44 -7.29 -6.70
N SER A 92 -1.15 -7.61 -6.77
CA SER A 92 -0.73 -8.97 -7.10
C SER A 92 0.70 -9.29 -6.70
N LEU A 93 0.94 -10.55 -6.39
CA LEU A 93 2.24 -11.21 -6.31
C LEU A 93 2.33 -12.25 -7.44
N TYR A 94 3.49 -12.30 -8.09
CA TYR A 94 3.70 -13.15 -9.25
C TYR A 94 5.17 -13.58 -9.38
N LEU A 95 5.39 -14.68 -10.11
CA LEU A 95 6.71 -15.15 -10.50
C LEU A 95 6.96 -14.88 -11.96
N LEU A 96 8.24 -14.66 -12.24
CA LEU A 96 8.76 -14.39 -13.57
C LEU A 96 9.59 -15.60 -14.00
N THR A 97 9.17 -16.25 -15.09
CA THR A 97 9.88 -17.40 -15.65
C THR A 97 10.74 -16.96 -16.84
N GLY A 98 11.99 -17.43 -16.92
CA GLY A 98 12.78 -17.33 -18.15
C GLY A 98 13.95 -16.35 -18.20
N GLY A 99 14.45 -15.83 -17.07
CA GLY A 99 15.78 -15.18 -16.98
C GLY A 99 16.04 -13.96 -17.89
N ASN A 100 15.00 -13.36 -18.49
CA ASN A 100 15.12 -12.23 -19.41
C ASN A 100 14.08 -11.13 -19.09
N GLU A 101 14.41 -10.33 -18.08
CA GLU A 101 14.43 -8.85 -17.96
C GLU A 101 13.39 -7.91 -18.61
N GLN A 102 12.37 -8.35 -19.34
CA GLN A 102 11.25 -7.46 -19.68
C GLN A 102 9.93 -8.15 -19.45
N ILE A 103 9.27 -7.79 -18.36
CA ILE A 103 7.93 -8.33 -18.08
C ILE A 103 6.98 -7.17 -17.85
N SER A 104 6.33 -6.78 -18.94
CA SER A 104 4.98 -6.24 -18.94
C SER A 104 4.02 -7.36 -18.54
N PHE A 105 3.03 -7.02 -17.70
CA PHE A 105 2.08 -7.89 -17.01
C PHE A 105 1.12 -8.73 -17.90
N TYR A 106 1.43 -8.96 -19.18
CA TYR A 106 0.51 -9.52 -20.18
C TYR A 106 1.12 -10.64 -21.05
N GLY A 107 2.20 -11.29 -20.61
CA GLY A 107 2.86 -12.37 -21.36
C GLY A 107 2.83 -13.74 -20.67
N ASP A 108 3.07 -14.79 -21.46
CA ASP A 108 3.16 -16.21 -21.03
C ASP A 108 4.29 -16.50 -20.01
N SER A 109 5.11 -15.49 -19.68
CA SER A 109 6.26 -15.58 -18.77
C SER A 109 5.94 -15.24 -17.30
N CYS A 110 4.65 -15.02 -16.97
CA CYS A 110 4.21 -14.63 -15.62
C CYS A 110 3.31 -15.70 -14.99
N GLN A 111 3.68 -16.19 -13.80
CA GLN A 111 2.82 -17.04 -12.97
C GLN A 111 2.23 -16.22 -11.83
N TYR A 112 0.91 -16.02 -11.85
CA TYR A 112 0.17 -15.42 -10.75
C TYR A 112 0.23 -16.29 -9.48
N LEU A 113 0.45 -15.66 -8.32
CA LEU A 113 0.51 -16.35 -7.03
C LEU A 113 -0.55 -15.89 -6.03
N ALA A 114 -0.76 -14.58 -5.88
CA ALA A 114 -1.67 -14.02 -4.88
C ALA A 114 -2.16 -12.62 -5.28
N GLY A 115 -3.30 -12.19 -4.73
CA GLY A 115 -3.91 -10.89 -5.02
C GLY A 115 -5.44 -10.95 -5.18
N HIS A 116 -6.16 -9.96 -4.65
CA HIS A 116 -7.62 -9.92 -4.73
C HIS A 116 -8.15 -8.48 -4.60
N ASP A 117 -9.36 -8.24 -5.10
CA ASP A 117 -10.11 -7.01 -4.84
C ASP A 117 -10.62 -7.02 -3.40
N THR A 118 -9.79 -6.49 -2.51
CA THR A 118 -10.05 -6.31 -1.09
C THR A 118 -9.03 -5.33 -0.51
N ASP A 119 -9.24 -4.80 0.71
CA ASP A 119 -8.18 -4.04 1.37
C ASP A 119 -6.99 -4.95 1.68
N TYR A 120 -5.80 -4.54 1.25
CA TYR A 120 -4.51 -5.09 1.68
C TYR A 120 -3.77 -4.11 2.60
N ILE A 121 -3.83 -2.80 2.32
CA ILE A 121 -3.12 -1.81 3.13
C ILE A 121 -3.88 -1.43 4.42
N VAL A 122 -5.14 -1.01 4.30
CA VAL A 122 -5.90 -0.54 5.47
C VAL A 122 -7.39 -0.48 5.18
N ALA A 123 -8.20 -0.94 6.13
CA ALA A 123 -9.63 -0.71 6.19
C ALA A 123 -9.98 -0.05 7.53
N MET A 124 -10.90 0.91 7.53
CA MET A 124 -11.18 1.68 8.75
C MET A 124 -12.65 2.08 8.90
N ARG A 125 -13.03 2.31 10.16
CA ARG A 125 -14.29 2.92 10.58
C ARG A 125 -13.96 4.18 11.37
N LEU A 126 -14.43 5.33 10.88
CA LEU A 126 -14.19 6.63 11.48
C LEU A 126 -15.39 7.55 11.34
N CYS A 127 -15.54 8.48 12.26
CA CYS A 127 -16.58 9.49 12.23
C CYS A 127 -16.02 10.87 12.56
N ALA A 128 -16.65 11.90 11.98
CA ALA A 128 -16.49 13.27 12.45
C ALA A 128 -17.11 13.41 13.84
N THR A 129 -16.46 14.17 14.72
CA THR A 129 -16.99 14.48 16.07
C THR A 129 -18.02 15.60 16.05
N HIS A 130 -17.97 16.47 15.04
CA HIS A 130 -18.81 17.66 14.91
C HIS A 130 -19.25 17.83 13.46
N ASN A 131 -20.27 18.66 13.24
CA ASN A 131 -20.79 19.00 11.90
C ASN A 131 -21.11 17.75 11.06
N VAL A 132 -21.76 16.77 11.70
CA VAL A 132 -22.28 15.57 11.04
C VAL A 132 -23.26 15.99 9.95
N ASN A 133 -23.00 15.56 8.72
CA ASN A 133 -23.75 15.99 7.56
C ASN A 133 -23.88 14.90 6.48
N GLY A 134 -23.49 13.66 6.77
CA GLY A 134 -23.70 12.51 5.89
C GLY A 134 -25.11 11.91 6.04
N ASP A 135 -25.36 10.87 5.26
CA ASP A 135 -26.67 10.18 5.24
C ASP A 135 -26.86 9.22 6.44
N PHE A 136 -25.77 8.94 7.17
CA PHE A 136 -25.77 8.04 8.32
C PHE A 136 -25.36 8.76 9.61
N ASP A 137 -25.95 8.32 10.72
CA ASP A 137 -25.55 8.69 12.09
C ASP A 137 -25.00 7.44 12.81
N THR A 138 -24.08 6.74 12.15
CA THR A 138 -23.51 5.46 12.64
C THR A 138 -22.00 5.43 12.48
N SER A 139 -21.36 4.54 13.23
CA SER A 139 -19.92 4.25 13.17
C SER A 139 -19.58 2.83 12.68
N ASP A 140 -20.58 2.06 12.25
CA ASP A 140 -20.42 0.65 11.86
C ASP A 140 -20.01 0.46 10.40
N LYS A 141 -19.99 1.56 9.62
CA LYS A 141 -19.63 1.54 8.20
C LYS A 141 -18.13 1.68 7.99
N PHE A 142 -17.53 0.67 7.35
CA PHE A 142 -16.23 0.84 6.72
C PHE A 142 -16.31 1.86 5.59
N THR A 143 -15.25 2.63 5.44
CA THR A 143 -15.12 3.71 4.46
C THR A 143 -13.66 3.89 4.05
N GLY A 144 -13.42 4.45 2.88
CA GLY A 144 -12.12 4.44 2.22
C GLY A 144 -11.61 3.03 1.90
N GLY A 145 -10.38 2.93 1.41
CA GLY A 145 -9.85 1.66 0.91
C GLY A 145 -10.77 1.08 -0.16
N PHE A 146 -11.17 -0.18 -0.01
CA PHE A 146 -12.08 -0.90 -0.90
C PHE A 146 -13.55 -0.51 -0.74
N HIS A 147 -13.92 0.20 0.33
CA HIS A 147 -15.30 0.43 0.74
C HIS A 147 -15.82 1.81 0.30
N GLY A 148 -16.82 1.83 -0.59
CA GLY A 148 -17.58 3.03 -0.95
C GLY A 148 -18.74 3.31 0.02
N TYR A 149 -19.69 4.14 -0.43
CA TYR A 149 -20.88 4.51 0.35
C TYR A 149 -21.61 3.28 0.91
N ASN A 150 -22.05 3.35 2.16
CA ASN A 150 -22.70 2.27 2.91
C ASN A 150 -21.83 1.01 3.07
N SER A 151 -20.51 1.16 3.02
CA SER A 151 -19.53 0.06 3.05
C SER A 151 -19.60 -0.92 1.89
N GLU A 152 -20.29 -0.55 0.81
CA GLU A 152 -20.37 -1.37 -0.38
C GLU A 152 -18.98 -1.50 -1.01
N THR A 153 -18.70 -2.68 -1.58
CA THR A 153 -17.39 -3.03 -2.11
C THR A 153 -17.36 -3.19 -3.63
N SER A 154 -18.54 -3.18 -4.26
CA SER A 154 -18.68 -3.30 -5.71
C SER A 154 -19.97 -2.66 -6.18
N GLY A 155 -20.11 -2.44 -7.49
CA GLY A 155 -21.30 -1.84 -8.10
C GLY A 155 -21.23 -0.32 -8.18
N ASN A 156 -22.36 0.30 -8.50
CA ASN A 156 -22.47 1.73 -8.78
C ASN A 156 -22.81 2.51 -7.50
N PHE A 157 -21.84 2.63 -6.60
CA PHE A 157 -21.95 3.41 -5.37
C PHE A 157 -20.98 4.59 -5.38
N SER A 158 -21.30 5.62 -4.61
CA SER A 158 -20.45 6.81 -4.51
C SER A 158 -19.13 6.50 -3.79
N PRO A 159 -17.99 6.99 -4.30
CA PRO A 159 -16.70 6.82 -3.67
C PRO A 159 -16.61 7.67 -2.39
N THR A 160 -15.96 7.09 -1.38
CA THR A 160 -15.73 7.71 -0.07
C THR A 160 -14.25 8.03 0.15
N MET A 161 -13.39 7.58 -0.77
CA MET A 161 -11.98 7.94 -0.82
C MET A 161 -11.64 8.57 -2.16
N TYR A 162 -10.63 9.42 -2.11
CA TYR A 162 -10.14 10.13 -3.27
C TYR A 162 -8.61 10.26 -3.25
N GLU A 163 -7.93 9.84 -4.33
CA GLU A 163 -6.48 10.02 -4.48
C GLU A 163 -6.14 11.45 -4.92
N ILE A 164 -5.37 12.15 -4.09
CA ILE A 164 -4.90 13.52 -4.31
C ILE A 164 -3.63 13.53 -5.17
N SER A 165 -2.70 12.63 -4.87
CA SER A 165 -1.42 12.56 -5.58
C SER A 165 -0.77 11.20 -5.44
N LYS A 166 0.04 10.87 -6.45
CA LYS A 166 0.92 9.71 -6.49
C LYS A 166 2.26 10.15 -7.05
N LYS A 167 3.33 9.85 -6.32
CA LYS A 167 4.70 10.12 -6.75
C LYS A 167 5.55 8.88 -6.58
N VAL A 168 6.29 8.54 -7.63
CA VAL A 168 7.15 7.36 -7.68
C VAL A 168 8.59 7.85 -7.81
N TYR A 169 9.49 7.31 -7.00
CA TYR A 169 10.91 7.65 -7.01
C TYR A 169 11.74 6.38 -7.14
N ALA A 170 12.78 6.43 -7.96
CA ALA A 170 13.82 5.42 -8.06
C ALA A 170 15.17 6.06 -7.71
N ASP A 171 15.87 5.49 -6.72
CA ASP A 171 17.13 6.06 -6.19
C ASP A 171 17.06 7.56 -5.88
N GLY A 172 15.89 8.01 -5.39
CA GLY A 172 15.61 9.40 -5.03
C GLY A 172 15.19 10.31 -6.19
N VAL A 173 15.20 9.83 -7.44
CA VAL A 173 14.77 10.58 -8.62
C VAL A 173 13.32 10.24 -8.96
N GLU A 174 12.49 11.27 -9.18
CA GLU A 174 11.08 11.08 -9.54
C GLU A 174 10.96 10.41 -10.92
N LEU A 175 10.23 9.30 -10.98
CA LEU A 175 9.94 8.57 -12.20
C LEU A 175 8.73 9.17 -12.93
N LEU A 176 8.86 9.27 -14.25
CA LEU A 176 7.76 9.66 -15.11
C LEU A 176 6.83 8.46 -15.36
N PRO A 177 5.52 8.70 -15.57
CA PRO A 177 4.61 7.67 -16.05
C PRO A 177 5.10 7.00 -17.34
N ASN A 178 4.78 5.71 -17.48
CA ASN A 178 5.17 4.84 -18.59
C ASN A 178 6.69 4.70 -18.77
N THR A 179 7.41 4.61 -17.65
CA THR A 179 8.85 4.36 -17.65
C THR A 179 9.19 3.11 -16.85
N SER A 180 10.31 2.47 -17.24
CA SER A 180 10.90 1.36 -16.54
C SER A 180 12.37 1.64 -16.26
N VAL A 181 12.84 1.31 -15.06
CA VAL A 181 14.23 1.55 -14.65
C VAL A 181 14.73 0.45 -13.71
N TYR A 182 16.03 0.17 -13.77
CA TYR A 182 16.72 -0.57 -12.72
C TYR A 182 17.24 0.40 -11.66
N ALA A 183 16.93 0.14 -10.40
CA ALA A 183 17.31 0.97 -9.26
C ALA A 183 17.66 0.12 -8.04
N ASP A 184 18.38 0.70 -7.08
CA ASP A 184 18.70 0.02 -5.81
C ASP A 184 17.53 0.15 -4.82
N SER A 185 16.69 1.18 -5.01
CA SER A 185 15.54 1.46 -4.18
C SER A 185 14.39 2.09 -4.95
N VAL A 186 13.17 1.83 -4.47
CA VAL A 186 11.95 2.50 -4.91
C VAL A 186 11.22 3.10 -3.72
N LYS A 187 10.62 4.27 -3.91
CA LYS A 187 9.69 4.89 -2.99
C LYS A 187 8.45 5.34 -3.73
N VAL A 188 7.27 4.90 -3.29
CA VAL A 188 5.99 5.40 -3.77
C VAL A 188 5.31 6.14 -2.63
N ILE A 189 4.84 7.35 -2.90
CA ILE A 189 4.07 8.16 -1.95
C ILE A 189 2.70 8.42 -2.58
N VAL A 190 1.64 7.99 -1.89
CA VAL A 190 0.26 8.23 -2.30
C VAL A 190 -0.47 8.97 -1.20
N GLU A 191 -1.15 10.05 -1.56
CA GLU A 191 -1.98 10.83 -0.64
C GLU A 191 -3.44 10.69 -1.02
N ASN A 192 -4.29 10.39 -0.04
CA ASN A 192 -5.72 10.24 -0.22
C ASN A 192 -6.49 11.13 0.76
N LEU A 193 -7.72 11.49 0.39
CA LEU A 193 -8.75 11.99 1.29
C LEU A 193 -9.78 10.90 1.55
N ILE A 194 -10.28 10.82 2.78
CA ILE A 194 -11.24 9.82 3.23
C ILE A 194 -12.40 10.50 3.96
N GLN A 195 -13.63 10.11 3.61
CA GLN A 195 -14.87 10.50 4.29
C GLN A 195 -15.05 9.63 5.55
N GLY A 196 -15.82 10.10 6.53
CA GLY A 196 -16.25 9.28 7.65
C GLY A 196 -17.59 8.60 7.36
N SER A 197 -17.91 7.56 8.13
CA SER A 197 -19.20 6.86 8.08
C SER A 197 -20.38 7.83 8.20
N ASN A 198 -20.22 8.92 8.96
CA ASN A 198 -21.24 9.93 9.21
C ASN A 198 -21.07 11.23 8.38
N THR A 199 -20.19 11.22 7.38
CA THR A 199 -20.01 12.33 6.44
C THR A 199 -20.12 11.92 4.98
N GLU A 200 -20.27 10.62 4.70
CA GLU A 200 -20.55 10.11 3.36
C GLU A 200 -22.00 10.36 2.92
N LYS A 201 -22.19 10.50 1.61
CA LYS A 201 -23.48 10.76 0.98
C LYS A 201 -23.64 9.97 -0.30
N ILE A 202 -24.84 9.47 -0.54
CA ILE A 202 -25.18 8.67 -1.72
C ILE A 202 -24.96 9.43 -3.02
N ASP A 203 -25.13 10.75 -3.01
CA ASP A 203 -24.97 11.64 -4.17
C ASP A 203 -23.50 11.99 -4.49
N GLY A 204 -22.54 11.48 -3.70
CA GLY A 204 -21.11 11.74 -3.88
C GLY A 204 -20.64 13.08 -3.33
N THR A 205 -21.52 13.90 -2.73
CA THR A 205 -21.16 15.20 -2.14
C THR A 205 -20.66 15.09 -0.68
N GLY A 206 -20.29 13.88 -0.27
CA GLY A 206 -19.77 13.59 1.07
C GLY A 206 -18.53 14.42 1.41
N ARG A 207 -18.33 14.63 2.71
CA ARG A 207 -17.28 15.52 3.23
C ARG A 207 -16.08 14.70 3.71
N TYR A 208 -14.90 14.99 3.17
CA TYR A 208 -13.66 14.35 3.59
C TYR A 208 -13.18 14.90 4.94
N ILE A 209 -12.74 14.02 5.84
CA ILE A 209 -12.36 14.37 7.23
C ILE A 209 -10.99 13.82 7.62
N MET A 210 -10.37 13.01 6.77
CA MET A 210 -9.08 12.39 7.03
C MET A 210 -8.21 12.47 5.78
N LYS A 211 -6.95 12.88 5.93
CA LYS A 211 -5.91 12.66 4.93
C LYS A 211 -5.14 11.38 5.29
N GLN A 212 -4.96 10.50 4.31
CA GLN A 212 -4.10 9.33 4.44
C GLN A 212 -2.87 9.52 3.56
N VAL A 213 -1.70 9.18 4.09
CA VAL A 213 -0.44 9.12 3.33
C VAL A 213 0.09 7.70 3.40
N ILE A 214 0.18 7.06 2.25
CA ILE A 214 0.78 5.74 2.06
C ILE A 214 2.20 5.94 1.53
N ILE A 215 3.18 5.36 2.20
CA ILE A 215 4.57 5.38 1.77
C ILE A 215 5.04 3.94 1.62
N LEU A 216 5.18 3.49 0.38
CA LEU A 216 5.79 2.20 0.06
C LEU A 216 7.28 2.43 -0.22
N THR A 217 8.14 1.64 0.42
CA THR A 217 9.58 1.60 0.14
C THR A 217 10.03 0.17 -0.07
N CYS A 218 10.90 -0.04 -1.05
CA CYS A 218 11.57 -1.31 -1.24
C CYS A 218 13.05 -1.06 -1.54
N SER A 219 13.91 -1.69 -0.74
CA SER A 219 15.37 -1.63 -0.86
C SER A 219 15.93 -3.02 -0.50
N GLY A 220 15.66 -3.99 -1.38
CA GLY A 220 16.06 -5.39 -1.21
C GLY A 220 15.15 -6.20 -0.28
N GLY A 221 14.49 -7.21 -0.85
CA GLY A 221 13.70 -8.24 -0.18
C GLY A 221 12.29 -7.81 0.21
N ASP A 222 12.19 -6.76 1.04
CA ASP A 222 10.94 -6.37 1.69
C ASP A 222 10.26 -5.18 1.02
N TYR A 223 8.93 -5.20 1.04
CA TYR A 223 8.06 -4.12 0.60
C TYR A 223 7.49 -3.44 1.84
N ASN A 224 8.21 -2.45 2.37
CA ASN A 224 7.86 -1.75 3.60
C ASN A 224 6.79 -0.69 3.32
N ILE A 225 5.78 -0.62 4.17
CA ILE A 225 4.66 0.31 4.06
C ILE A 225 4.52 1.08 5.36
N ASP A 226 4.63 2.41 5.28
CA ASP A 226 4.25 3.32 6.34
C ASP A 226 2.91 3.99 5.98
N ILE A 227 2.03 4.07 6.98
CA ILE A 227 0.72 4.73 6.85
C ILE A 227 0.65 5.85 7.88
N ASN A 228 0.31 7.05 7.42
CA ASN A 228 -0.05 8.18 8.28
C ASN A 228 -1.52 8.55 8.03
N LEU A 229 -2.28 8.62 9.12
CA LEU A 229 -3.66 9.09 9.16
C LEU A 229 -3.66 10.45 9.87
N ILE A 230 -4.06 11.50 9.14
CA ILE A 230 -3.98 12.90 9.56
C ILE A 230 -5.40 13.48 9.50
N PRO A 231 -6.09 13.65 10.65
CA PRO A 231 -7.44 14.20 10.66
C PRO A 231 -7.46 15.67 10.21
N LEU A 232 -8.42 16.02 9.35
CA LEU A 232 -8.65 17.39 8.88
C LEU A 232 -9.51 18.21 9.87
N GLU A 233 -10.12 17.51 10.81
CA GLU A 233 -10.87 17.97 11.98
C GLU A 233 -10.79 16.89 13.06
N ASP A 234 -11.38 17.13 14.24
CA ASP A 234 -11.43 16.12 15.30
C ASP A 234 -12.30 14.92 14.86
N VAL A 235 -11.74 13.71 14.95
CA VAL A 235 -12.40 12.47 14.53
C VAL A 235 -12.38 11.41 15.63
N LEU A 236 -13.29 10.45 15.52
CA LEU A 236 -13.27 9.20 16.29
C LEU A 236 -12.89 8.04 15.38
N LEU A 237 -11.84 7.30 15.74
CA LEU A 237 -11.48 6.03 15.09
C LEU A 237 -12.05 4.86 15.90
N TYR A 238 -12.94 4.07 15.30
CA TYR A 238 -13.57 2.92 15.97
C TYR A 238 -12.85 1.61 15.65
N GLN A 239 -12.44 1.48 14.39
CA GLN A 239 -11.73 0.30 13.91
C GLN A 239 -10.69 0.70 12.88
N VAL A 240 -9.49 0.13 13.01
CA VAL A 240 -8.43 0.22 12.01
C VAL A 240 -7.86 -1.17 11.86
N ASN A 241 -8.18 -1.81 10.74
CA ASN A 241 -7.52 -3.03 10.30
C ASN A 241 -6.26 -2.60 9.54
N GLY A 242 -5.11 -3.03 10.02
CA GLY A 242 -3.81 -2.77 9.40
C GLY A 242 -3.59 -3.63 8.16
N LEU A 243 -2.31 -3.82 7.83
CA LEU A 243 -1.91 -4.62 6.68
C LEU A 243 -2.51 -6.04 6.73
N CYS A 244 -2.86 -6.56 5.57
CA CYS A 244 -3.55 -7.83 5.43
C CYS A 244 -3.29 -8.51 4.08
N PHE A 245 -3.79 -9.72 3.95
CA PHE A 245 -3.90 -10.42 2.67
C PHE A 245 -5.17 -11.24 2.56
N TYR A 246 -5.55 -11.58 1.33
CA TYR A 246 -6.39 -12.74 1.07
C TYR A 246 -5.56 -14.02 1.23
N ASN A 247 -6.16 -15.07 1.77
CA ASN A 247 -5.49 -16.33 2.07
C ASN A 247 -5.42 -17.18 0.79
N ASP A 248 -4.51 -16.80 -0.10
CA ASP A 248 -4.29 -17.44 -1.41
C ASP A 248 -3.62 -18.82 -1.28
N PHE A 249 -2.69 -18.96 -0.33
CA PHE A 249 -1.91 -20.18 -0.14
C PHE A 249 -2.58 -21.16 0.84
N ASP A 250 -2.06 -22.38 0.93
CA ASP A 250 -2.74 -23.50 1.59
C ASP A 250 -2.86 -23.34 3.11
N MET A 251 -1.82 -22.78 3.73
CA MET A 251 -1.65 -22.72 5.18
C MET A 251 -1.39 -21.30 5.67
N ILE A 252 -1.87 -20.98 6.87
CA ILE A 252 -1.66 -19.72 7.59
C ILE A 252 -0.93 -20.00 8.90
N GLN A 253 -0.01 -19.12 9.30
CA GLN A 253 0.69 -19.17 10.58
C GLN A 253 0.83 -17.76 11.18
N PHE A 254 0.61 -17.64 12.48
CA PHE A 254 0.73 -16.37 13.21
C PHE A 254 2.07 -16.30 13.96
N LEU A 255 3.08 -15.77 13.28
CA LEU A 255 4.45 -15.68 13.81
C LEU A 255 4.52 -14.67 14.96
N GLY A 256 5.07 -15.12 16.09
CA GLY A 256 5.19 -14.33 17.31
C GLY A 256 4.11 -14.61 18.35
N SER A 257 3.00 -15.25 17.95
CA SER A 257 2.01 -15.69 18.93
C SER A 257 2.61 -16.72 19.89
N GLU A 258 2.24 -16.64 21.17
CA GLU A 258 2.63 -17.61 22.18
C GLU A 258 1.70 -18.83 22.21
N LYS A 259 0.47 -18.67 21.70
CA LYS A 259 -0.60 -19.68 21.78
C LYS A 259 -1.01 -20.25 20.42
N ASP A 260 -0.90 -19.44 19.37
CA ASP A 260 -1.48 -19.70 18.05
C ASP A 260 -0.43 -19.69 16.92
N ASN A 261 0.80 -20.13 17.22
CA ASN A 261 1.90 -20.20 16.24
C ASN A 261 1.90 -21.51 15.41
N ASN A 262 0.82 -22.28 15.45
CA ASN A 262 0.67 -23.48 14.62
C ASN A 262 0.37 -23.11 13.17
N ALA A 263 0.44 -24.10 12.28
CA ALA A 263 -0.05 -23.98 10.92
C ALA A 263 -1.55 -24.32 10.88
N TYR A 264 -2.35 -23.43 10.32
CA TYR A 264 -3.80 -23.55 10.17
C TYR A 264 -4.17 -23.60 8.69
N ASN A 265 -5.26 -24.28 8.36
CA ASN A 265 -5.79 -24.23 7.01
C ASN A 265 -6.28 -22.80 6.69
N LYS A 266 -6.14 -22.38 5.43
CA LYS A 266 -6.53 -21.03 4.96
C LYS A 266 -7.96 -20.58 5.24
N ALA A 267 -8.90 -21.52 5.39
CA ALA A 267 -10.30 -21.22 5.69
C ALA A 267 -10.61 -21.19 7.20
N GLN A 268 -9.65 -21.55 8.05
CA GLN A 268 -9.88 -21.63 9.49
C GLN A 268 -9.87 -20.23 10.11
N VAL A 269 -10.87 -19.96 10.95
CA VAL A 269 -10.93 -18.74 11.77
C VAL A 269 -10.02 -18.91 12.98
N VAL A 270 -9.09 -17.98 13.17
CA VAL A 270 -8.16 -17.95 14.30
C VAL A 270 -8.00 -16.50 14.76
N ARG A 271 -8.00 -16.29 16.08
CA ARG A 271 -7.75 -14.99 16.73
C ARG A 271 -6.51 -15.13 17.59
N ALA A 272 -5.35 -14.74 17.05
CA ALA A 272 -4.05 -14.94 17.67
C ALA A 272 -3.70 -13.77 18.61
N ASP A 273 -3.07 -14.08 19.75
CA ASP A 273 -2.72 -13.10 20.79
C ASP A 273 -1.95 -11.86 20.28
N LYS A 274 -1.77 -10.84 21.13
CA LYS A 274 -1.18 -9.54 20.73
C LYS A 274 0.31 -9.57 20.37
N ASN A 275 0.98 -10.71 20.41
CA ASN A 275 2.41 -10.82 20.14
C ASN A 275 2.73 -11.12 18.66
N VAL A 276 1.71 -11.26 17.80
CA VAL A 276 1.92 -11.56 16.38
C VAL A 276 2.58 -10.37 15.69
N TYR A 277 3.78 -10.56 15.14
CA TYR A 277 4.49 -9.55 14.35
C TYR A 277 4.43 -9.85 12.84
N ALA A 278 4.06 -11.07 12.44
CA ALA A 278 3.83 -11.43 11.05
C ALA A 278 2.74 -12.50 10.92
N ILE A 279 1.87 -12.35 9.94
CA ILE A 279 0.98 -13.40 9.48
C ILE A 279 1.61 -13.97 8.21
N ARG A 280 1.89 -15.27 8.22
CA ARG A 280 2.48 -16.00 7.09
C ARG A 280 1.40 -16.81 6.40
N GLN A 281 1.28 -16.69 5.09
CA GLN A 281 0.64 -17.71 4.28
C GLN A 281 1.70 -18.51 3.50
N PHE A 282 1.55 -19.82 3.37
CA PHE A 282 2.57 -20.68 2.77
C PHE A 282 1.97 -21.94 2.12
N ASN A 283 2.69 -22.50 1.15
CA ASN A 283 2.45 -23.82 0.55
C ASN A 283 3.73 -24.66 0.60
N SER A 284 3.84 -25.74 -0.17
CA SER A 284 5.05 -26.57 -0.16
C SER A 284 6.31 -25.87 -0.70
N LYS A 285 6.17 -24.81 -1.51
CA LYS A 285 7.28 -24.16 -2.23
C LYS A 285 7.57 -22.74 -1.75
N TYR A 286 6.55 -21.98 -1.39
CA TYR A 286 6.66 -20.55 -1.14
C TYR A 286 6.01 -20.13 0.18
N TYR A 287 6.45 -18.99 0.69
CA TYR A 287 5.78 -18.25 1.75
C TYR A 287 5.58 -16.78 1.36
N PHE A 288 4.52 -16.19 1.86
CA PHE A 288 4.17 -14.77 1.72
C PHE A 288 3.74 -14.23 3.08
N ASP A 289 4.55 -13.35 3.64
CA ASP A 289 4.32 -12.75 4.94
C ASP A 289 3.75 -11.34 4.77
N VAL A 290 2.78 -11.01 5.61
CA VAL A 290 2.47 -9.62 5.98
C VAL A 290 2.97 -9.39 7.40
N PHE A 291 3.75 -8.34 7.62
CA PHE A 291 4.37 -8.06 8.92
C PHE A 291 4.02 -6.66 9.43
N MET A 292 4.14 -6.47 10.74
CA MET A 292 3.80 -5.23 11.45
C MET A 292 4.89 -4.90 12.47
N ASP A 293 5.27 -3.62 12.58
CA ASP A 293 6.16 -3.16 13.65
C ASP A 293 5.37 -2.93 14.95
N LEU A 294 5.46 -3.89 15.87
CA LEU A 294 4.77 -3.84 17.15
C LEU A 294 5.29 -2.76 18.12
N LYS A 295 6.33 -2.02 17.76
CA LYS A 295 6.91 -0.95 18.59
C LYS A 295 6.60 0.45 18.06
N TYR A 296 5.82 0.57 16.98
CA TYR A 296 5.57 1.85 16.32
C TYR A 296 4.08 2.15 16.18
N GLY A 297 3.67 3.34 16.64
CA GLY A 297 2.32 3.87 16.44
C GLY A 297 1.22 2.89 16.84
N LEU A 298 0.23 2.66 15.97
CA LEU A 298 -0.87 1.72 16.22
C LEU A 298 -0.42 0.24 16.27
N GLY A 299 0.77 -0.09 15.76
CA GLY A 299 1.34 -1.44 15.88
C GLY A 299 1.56 -1.85 17.33
N THR A 300 1.70 -0.90 18.25
CA THR A 300 1.78 -1.14 19.70
C THR A 300 0.48 -1.69 20.31
N CYS A 301 -0.63 -1.69 19.55
CA CYS A 301 -1.93 -2.20 19.96
C CYS A 301 -2.52 -1.53 21.22
N ASN A 302 -2.05 -0.32 21.58
CA ASN A 302 -2.50 0.45 22.75
C ASN A 302 -3.98 0.89 22.66
N PHE A 303 -4.57 0.86 21.48
CA PHE A 303 -5.95 1.27 21.21
C PHE A 303 -6.84 0.10 20.74
N ASN A 304 -6.35 -1.13 20.84
CA ASN A 304 -7.09 -2.33 20.53
C ASN A 304 -7.57 -2.97 21.85
N ASP A 305 -8.88 -2.92 22.11
CA ASP A 305 -9.48 -3.48 23.33
C ASP A 305 -9.65 -5.01 23.25
N ASP A 306 -9.49 -5.61 22.07
CA ASP A 306 -9.55 -7.06 21.90
C ASP A 306 -8.34 -7.77 22.53
N SER A 307 -8.44 -9.07 22.76
CA SER A 307 -7.34 -9.91 23.27
C SER A 307 -6.34 -10.38 22.21
N TYR A 308 -6.59 -10.05 20.93
CA TYR A 308 -5.83 -10.49 19.76
C TYR A 308 -5.41 -9.28 18.92
N ASN A 309 -4.25 -9.33 18.25
CA ASN A 309 -3.85 -8.29 17.29
C ASN A 309 -3.82 -8.79 15.84
N ALA A 310 -4.02 -10.08 15.60
CA ALA A 310 -4.07 -10.67 14.28
C ALA A 310 -5.15 -11.74 14.20
N SER A 311 -5.78 -11.84 13.04
CA SER A 311 -6.79 -12.87 12.81
C SER A 311 -6.79 -13.40 11.39
N SER A 312 -7.30 -14.62 11.24
CA SER A 312 -7.84 -15.15 10.00
C SER A 312 -9.35 -15.26 10.14
N GLU A 313 -10.09 -14.86 9.11
CA GLU A 313 -11.55 -14.82 9.12
C GLU A 313 -12.15 -15.75 8.06
N SER A 314 -13.44 -16.06 8.23
CA SER A 314 -14.21 -16.95 7.34
C SER A 314 -14.32 -16.45 5.89
N ALA A 315 -13.99 -15.17 5.64
CA ALA A 315 -13.90 -14.59 4.30
C ALA A 315 -12.56 -14.91 3.59
N ASN A 316 -11.78 -15.87 4.10
CA ASN A 316 -10.41 -16.17 3.64
C ASN A 316 -9.51 -14.93 3.64
N LYS A 317 -9.62 -14.09 4.67
CA LYS A 317 -8.75 -12.93 4.87
C LYS A 317 -8.00 -13.06 6.17
N SER A 318 -6.75 -12.63 6.20
CA SER A 318 -6.00 -12.46 7.44
C SER A 318 -5.44 -11.06 7.56
N TYR A 319 -5.59 -10.44 8.74
CA TYR A 319 -5.24 -9.03 8.95
C TYR A 319 -4.78 -8.75 10.37
N PHE A 320 -4.05 -7.64 10.53
CA PHE A 320 -3.78 -7.04 11.82
C PHE A 320 -4.95 -6.18 12.30
N ASN A 321 -5.34 -6.30 13.55
CA ASN A 321 -6.35 -5.49 14.22
C ASN A 321 -5.64 -4.44 15.10
N LEU A 322 -5.58 -3.19 14.65
CA LEU A 322 -4.76 -2.14 15.27
C LEU A 322 -5.56 -1.22 16.19
N ILE A 323 -6.80 -0.92 15.81
CA ILE A 323 -7.80 -0.27 16.67
C ILE A 323 -9.06 -1.12 16.64
N SER A 324 -9.58 -1.43 17.82
CA SER A 324 -10.89 -2.05 18.03
C SER A 324 -11.42 -1.45 19.31
N LYS A 325 -12.24 -0.40 19.18
CA LYS A 325 -12.71 0.39 20.32
C LYS A 325 -14.14 0.85 20.12
N ARG A 326 -15.04 0.34 20.96
CA ARG A 326 -16.49 0.60 20.85
C ARG A 326 -16.83 2.08 20.93
N ASP A 327 -16.19 2.79 21.85
CA ASP A 327 -16.45 4.22 22.10
C ASP A 327 -15.62 5.14 21.19
N GLY A 328 -14.80 4.56 20.31
CA GLY A 328 -13.86 5.27 19.46
C GLY A 328 -12.63 5.81 20.21
N VAL A 329 -11.60 6.11 19.44
CA VAL A 329 -10.40 6.84 19.87
C VAL A 329 -10.51 8.25 19.33
N LEU A 330 -10.57 9.26 20.21
CA LEU A 330 -10.51 10.65 19.79
C LEU A 330 -9.12 10.96 19.23
N VAL A 331 -9.09 11.41 17.99
CA VAL A 331 -7.88 11.85 17.31
C VAL A 331 -8.06 13.33 16.93
N PRO A 332 -7.35 14.26 17.58
CA PRO A 332 -7.49 15.68 17.29
C PRO A 332 -7.08 16.03 15.86
N LYS A 333 -7.66 17.10 15.34
CA LYS A 333 -7.26 17.74 14.09
C LYS A 333 -5.75 17.95 14.01
N ASP A 334 -5.18 17.73 12.81
CA ASP A 334 -3.77 17.93 12.46
C ASP A 334 -2.78 17.04 13.24
N SER A 335 -3.25 16.18 14.15
CA SER A 335 -2.43 15.15 14.76
C SER A 335 -2.14 14.02 13.76
N VAL A 336 -1.20 13.13 14.11
CA VAL A 336 -0.81 12.02 13.24
C VAL A 336 -0.94 10.72 14.00
N VAL A 337 -1.74 9.82 13.44
CA VAL A 337 -1.83 8.42 13.87
C VAL A 337 -1.21 7.56 12.78
N SER A 338 -0.22 6.75 13.14
CA SER A 338 0.57 6.01 12.15
C SER A 338 0.72 4.54 12.50
N PHE A 339 1.01 3.72 11.50
CA PHE A 339 1.56 2.38 11.69
C PHE A 339 2.49 2.05 10.52
N ARG A 340 3.31 1.02 10.70
CA ARG A 340 4.21 0.56 9.65
C ARG A 340 4.42 -0.95 9.70
N GLY A 341 4.70 -1.52 8.55
CA GLY A 341 4.88 -2.95 8.36
C GLY A 341 5.31 -3.22 6.93
N GLY A 342 4.88 -4.34 6.36
CA GLY A 342 5.10 -4.59 4.95
C GLY A 342 4.77 -6.00 4.53
N TYR A 343 5.27 -6.33 3.35
CA TYR A 343 5.15 -7.64 2.73
C TYR A 343 6.52 -8.24 2.45
N ARG A 344 6.62 -9.56 2.59
CA ARG A 344 7.81 -10.34 2.24
C ARG A 344 7.41 -11.61 1.53
N PHE A 345 8.10 -11.94 0.45
CA PHE A 345 7.91 -13.19 -0.28
C PHE A 345 9.22 -13.97 -0.33
N GLY A 346 9.12 -15.30 -0.28
CA GLY A 346 10.29 -16.16 -0.41
C GLY A 346 9.97 -17.62 -0.70
N ILE A 347 11.04 -18.39 -0.86
CA ILE A 347 10.99 -19.84 -1.06
C ILE A 347 11.12 -20.52 0.29
N ASN A 348 10.33 -21.58 0.52
CA ASN A 348 10.54 -22.46 1.66
C ASN A 348 11.83 -23.25 1.43
N THR A 349 12.84 -22.99 2.25
CA THR A 349 14.03 -23.85 2.29
C THR A 349 13.62 -25.16 2.96
N THR A 350 13.27 -26.17 2.17
CA THR A 350 13.28 -27.55 2.65
C THR A 350 14.71 -27.89 3.04
N ASN A 351 14.95 -28.12 4.33
CA ASN A 351 16.17 -28.81 4.77
C ASN A 351 16.16 -30.25 4.28
#